data_AF-A0A7N2MJF4-F1
#
_entry.id   AF-A0A7N2MJF4-F1
#
_cell.length_a   1.000
_cell.length_b   1.000
_cell.length_c   1.000
_cell.angle_alpha   90.00
_cell.angle_beta   90.00
_cell.angle_gamma   90.00
#
_symmetry.space_group_name_H-M   'P 1'
#
loop_
_entity.id
_entity.type
_entity.pdbx_description
1 polymer ?
#
loop_
_entity_poly.entity_id
_entity_poly.type
_entity_poly.pdbx_seq_one_letter_code
_entity_poly.pdbx_strand_id
1 'polypeptide(L)'
;MAETNAAVNQTKIHPYYTPQVDSNGSSINADGSFSGVDDPIPIIDYSMLTSDDHNQRSKTMQDLQNACLEYGSFMVINHGMSDSLISSVRSISQIL
;
A
#
# COMPACT_ATOMS: atom_id res chain seq x y z
N MET A 1 14.63 44.38 11.62
CA MET A 1 14.66 43.02 11.05
C MET A 1 13.32 42.76 10.38
N ALA A 2 13.29 42.57 9.07
CA ALA A 2 12.09 42.14 8.35
C ALA A 2 12.32 40.69 7.94
N GLU A 3 11.55 39.77 8.52
CA GLU A 3 11.53 38.38 8.10
C GLU A 3 10.69 38.28 6.83
N THR A 4 11.34 37.95 5.72
CA THR A 4 10.70 37.73 4.43
C THR A 4 9.98 36.40 4.47
N ASN A 5 8.64 36.43 4.55
CA ASN A 5 7.79 35.28 4.30
C ASN A 5 7.91 34.89 2.83
N ALA A 6 8.73 33.89 2.54
CA ALA A 6 8.75 33.24 1.24
C ALA A 6 7.41 32.49 1.09
N ALA A 7 6.44 33.15 0.47
CA ALA A 7 5.25 32.47 -0.03
C ALA A 7 5.72 31.35 -0.96
N VAL A 8 5.45 30.10 -0.58
CA VAL A 8 5.62 28.95 -1.45
C VAL A 8 4.77 29.21 -2.69
N ASN A 9 5.41 29.55 -3.80
CA ASN A 9 4.75 29.75 -5.08
C ASN A 9 4.27 28.38 -5.58
N GLN A 10 3.07 27.97 -5.16
CA GLN A 10 2.41 26.79 -5.70
C GLN A 10 1.98 27.07 -7.13
N THR A 11 2.74 26.58 -8.10
CA THR A 11 2.32 26.57 -9.51
C THR A 11 1.03 25.77 -9.62
N LYS A 12 -0.06 26.41 -10.05
CA LYS A 12 -1.35 25.75 -10.26
C LYS A 12 -1.15 24.57 -11.21
N ILE A 13 -1.51 23.36 -10.77
CA ILE A 13 -1.44 22.15 -11.59
C ILE A 13 -2.20 22.35 -12.90
N HIS A 14 -1.60 21.97 -14.03
CA HIS A 14 -2.22 22.13 -15.34
C HIS A 14 -3.51 21.27 -15.41
N PRO A 15 -4.62 21.78 -15.98
CA PRO A 15 -5.91 21.07 -16.00
C PRO A 15 -5.87 19.67 -16.61
N TYR A 16 -4.88 19.38 -17.45
CA TYR A 16 -4.68 18.04 -17.98
C TYR A 16 -4.35 16.99 -16.90
N TYR A 17 -3.69 17.40 -15.81
CA TYR A 17 -3.32 16.52 -14.71
C TYR A 17 -4.30 16.59 -13.52
N THR A 18 -5.41 17.31 -13.65
CA THR A 18 -6.44 17.26 -12.60
C THR A 18 -7.19 15.93 -12.71
N PRO A 19 -7.26 15.14 -11.62
CA PRO A 19 -8.05 13.91 -11.62
C PRO A 19 -9.47 14.21 -12.11
N GLN A 20 -9.92 13.46 -13.10
CA GLN A 20 -11.31 13.51 -13.51
C GLN A 20 -12.10 12.82 -12.40
N VAL A 21 -12.89 13.58 -11.64
CA VAL A 21 -13.77 13.00 -10.62
C VAL A 21 -14.88 12.26 -11.37
N ASP A 22 -14.78 10.94 -11.46
CA ASP A 22 -15.95 10.14 -11.78
C ASP A 22 -16.83 10.11 -10.53
N SER A 23 -18.10 10.46 -10.68
CA SER A 23 -19.07 10.50 -9.57
C SER A 23 -19.35 9.12 -8.93
N ASN A 24 -18.57 8.10 -9.31
CA ASN A 24 -18.64 6.73 -8.82
C ASN A 24 -17.41 6.34 -7.97
N GLY A 25 -16.47 7.27 -7.72
CA GLY A 25 -15.14 6.96 -7.18
C GLY A 25 -14.71 7.80 -5.98
N SER A 26 -15.40 7.71 -4.85
CA SER A 26 -14.80 7.95 -3.51
C SER A 26 -15.80 7.81 -2.38
N SER A 27 -15.56 6.85 -1.48
CA SER A 27 -16.12 6.79 -0.12
C SER A 27 -15.45 7.77 0.85
N ILE A 28 -14.76 8.78 0.33
CA ILE A 28 -14.12 9.84 1.10
C ILE A 28 -15.20 10.88 1.39
N ASN A 29 -15.61 10.97 2.65
CA ASN A 29 -16.54 11.99 3.09
C ASN A 29 -15.91 13.38 2.95
N ALA A 30 -16.74 14.43 2.94
CA ALA A 30 -16.27 15.81 2.79
C ALA A 30 -15.33 16.29 3.91
N ASP A 31 -15.25 15.56 5.03
CA ASP A 31 -14.32 15.79 6.14
C ASP A 31 -12.99 15.03 5.99
N GLY A 32 -12.79 14.33 4.87
CA GLY A 32 -11.61 13.50 4.62
C GLY A 32 -11.66 12.13 5.29
N SER A 33 -12.74 11.80 5.99
CA SER A 33 -12.92 10.49 6.61
C SER A 33 -13.32 9.45 5.57
N PHE A 34 -12.64 8.31 5.57
CA PHE A 34 -13.02 7.16 4.77
C PHE A 34 -14.18 6.45 5.47
N SER A 35 -15.33 6.28 4.81
CA SER A 35 -16.46 5.52 5.37
C SER A 35 -16.27 3.99 5.31
N GLY A 36 -15.13 3.53 4.79
CA GLY A 36 -14.77 2.12 4.81
C GLY A 36 -14.13 1.72 6.14
N VAL A 37 -14.31 0.45 6.49
CA VAL A 37 -13.87 -0.17 7.73
C VAL A 37 -12.38 0.10 7.96
N ASP A 38 -12.02 0.55 9.15
CA ASP A 38 -10.63 0.80 9.59
C ASP A 38 -9.88 -0.53 9.87
N ASP A 39 -10.12 -1.52 9.00
CA ASP A 39 -9.51 -2.84 9.12
C ASP A 39 -8.08 -2.77 8.58
N PRO A 40 -7.07 -3.18 9.37
CA PRO A 40 -5.69 -3.15 8.92
C PRO A 40 -5.49 -4.08 7.72
N ILE A 41 -4.67 -3.65 6.75
CA ILE A 41 -4.27 -4.48 5.61
C ILE A 41 -3.67 -5.81 6.14
N PRO A 42 -4.14 -6.98 5.67
CA PRO A 42 -3.65 -8.27 6.13
C PRO A 42 -2.15 -8.43 5.92
N ILE A 43 -1.48 -9.08 6.87
CA ILE A 43 -0.07 -9.46 6.78
C ILE A 43 0.02 -10.98 6.76
N ILE A 44 0.60 -11.53 5.69
CA ILE A 44 0.79 -12.98 5.52
C ILE A 44 2.24 -13.34 5.79
N ASP A 45 2.48 -14.24 6.74
CA ASP A 45 3.79 -14.86 6.93
C ASP A 45 4.00 -15.96 5.88
N TYR A 46 4.81 -15.65 4.87
CA TYR A 46 5.00 -16.53 3.71
C TYR A 46 5.68 -17.85 4.07
N SER A 47 6.54 -17.84 5.10
CA SER A 47 7.27 -19.04 5.52
C SER A 47 6.33 -20.16 5.99
N MET A 48 5.13 -19.78 6.44
CA MET A 48 4.11 -20.72 6.91
C MET A 48 3.49 -21.54 5.76
N LEU A 49 3.57 -21.06 4.51
CA LEU A 49 3.13 -21.81 3.33
C LEU A 49 4.05 -23.00 3.03
N THR A 50 5.30 -22.95 3.49
CA THR A 50 6.30 -24.02 3.35
C THR A 50 6.54 -24.78 4.66
N SER A 51 5.70 -24.56 5.68
CA SER A 51 5.81 -25.28 6.95
C SER A 51 5.58 -26.79 6.78
N ASP A 52 6.30 -27.59 7.55
CA ASP A 52 6.08 -29.04 7.67
C ASP A 52 4.76 -29.35 8.40
N ASP A 53 4.25 -28.41 9.21
CA ASP A 53 2.94 -28.54 9.85
C ASP A 53 1.82 -28.25 8.84
N HIS A 54 1.07 -29.31 8.53
CA HIS A 54 -0.07 -29.27 7.61
C HIS A 54 -1.16 -28.29 8.06
N ASN A 55 -1.41 -28.15 9.36
CA ASN A 55 -2.44 -27.26 9.88
C ASN A 55 -2.03 -25.80 9.68
N GLN A 56 -0.77 -25.48 9.98
CA GLN A 56 -0.23 -24.14 9.80
C GLN A 56 -0.25 -23.73 8.32
N ARG A 57 0.16 -24.64 7.43
CA ARG A 57 0.12 -24.43 5.99
C ARG A 57 -1.31 -24.23 5.47
N SER A 58 -2.24 -25.09 5.88
CA SER A 58 -3.66 -24.99 5.46
C SER A 58 -4.32 -23.71 5.96
N LYS A 59 -4.04 -23.29 7.20
CA LYS A 59 -4.53 -22.04 7.75
C LYS A 59 -4.01 -20.83 6.97
N THR A 60 -2.69 -20.76 6.75
CA THR A 60 -2.06 -19.65 6.01
C THR A 60 -2.58 -19.57 4.57
N MET A 61 -2.89 -20.72 3.95
CA MET A 61 -3.51 -20.76 2.62
C MET A 61 -4.93 -20.20 2.61
N GLN A 62 -5.74 -20.46 3.65
CA GLN A 62 -7.06 -19.86 3.80
C GLN A 62 -6.96 -18.36 4.06
N ASP A 63 -6.03 -17.92 4.92
CA ASP A 63 -5.80 -16.50 5.19
C ASP A 63 -5.40 -15.76 3.90
N LEU A 64 -4.53 -16.36 3.07
CA LEU A 64 -4.16 -15.83 1.76
C LEU A 64 -5.35 -15.74 0.80
N GLN A 65 -6.20 -16.78 0.75
CA GLN A 65 -7.41 -16.76 -0.06
C GLN A 65 -8.35 -15.63 0.36
N ASN A 66 -8.59 -15.47 1.66
CA ASN A 66 -9.46 -14.42 2.20
C ASN A 66 -8.89 -13.03 1.90
N ALA A 67 -7.58 -12.84 2.07
CA ALA A 67 -6.91 -11.58 1.72
C ALA A 67 -7.10 -11.21 0.24
N CYS A 68 -7.01 -12.20 -0.67
CA CYS A 68 -7.28 -11.97 -2.09
C CYS A 68 -8.74 -11.58 -2.37
N LEU A 69 -9.71 -12.21 -1.71
CA LEU A 69 -11.14 -12.04 -2.00
C LEU A 69 -11.75 -10.80 -1.32
N GLU A 70 -11.35 -10.53 -0.08
CA GLU A 70 -11.97 -9.50 0.76
C GLU A 70 -11.23 -8.16 0.64
N TYR A 71 -9.89 -8.17 0.56
CA TYR A 71 -9.07 -6.96 0.55
C TYR A 71 -8.53 -6.62 -0.83
N GLY A 72 -8.29 -7.62 -1.69
CA GLY A 72 -7.65 -7.47 -3.01
C GLY A 72 -6.17 -7.08 -2.95
N SER A 73 -5.64 -6.78 -1.76
CA SER A 73 -4.22 -6.50 -1.49
C SER A 73 -3.85 -6.92 -0.07
N PHE A 74 -2.58 -7.26 0.13
CA PHE A 74 -2.03 -7.68 1.42
C PHE A 74 -0.52 -7.48 1.45
N MET A 75 0.04 -7.46 2.65
CA MET A 75 1.49 -7.45 2.88
C MET A 75 2.00 -8.87 3.10
N VAL A 76 3.26 -9.11 2.74
CA VAL A 76 3.91 -10.41 2.95
C VAL A 76 5.22 -10.21 3.70
N ILE A 77 5.46 -11.04 4.72
CA ILE A 77 6.72 -11.12 5.47
C ILE A 77 7.36 -12.51 5.33
N ASN A 78 8.63 -12.64 5.70
CA ASN A 78 9.38 -13.90 5.61
C ASN A 78 9.29 -14.55 4.21
N HIS A 79 9.24 -13.74 3.16
CA HIS A 79 9.08 -14.15 1.75
C HIS A 79 10.33 -14.82 1.15
N GLY A 80 11.41 -14.97 1.93
CA GLY A 80 12.64 -15.65 1.52
C GLY A 80 13.53 -14.87 0.55
N MET A 81 13.20 -13.60 0.25
CA MET A 81 14.08 -12.74 -0.56
C MET A 81 15.09 -12.06 0.36
N SER A 82 16.34 -11.95 -0.07
CA SER A 82 17.35 -11.26 0.72
C SER A 82 17.12 -9.74 0.73
N ASP A 83 17.44 -9.10 1.86
CA ASP A 83 17.39 -7.64 1.99
C ASP A 83 18.29 -6.93 0.97
N SER A 84 19.41 -7.56 0.60
CA SER A 84 20.30 -7.05 -0.44
C SER A 84 19.60 -6.94 -1.79
N LEU A 85 18.79 -7.93 -2.18
CA LEU A 85 18.06 -7.91 -3.45
C LEU A 85 16.99 -6.81 -3.45
N ILE A 86 16.20 -6.72 -2.38
CA ILE A 86 15.18 -5.67 -2.22
C ILE A 86 15.82 -4.29 -2.27
N SER A 87 16.95 -4.11 -1.57
CA SER A 87 17.70 -2.86 -1.55
C SER A 87 18.24 -2.51 -2.93
N SER A 88 18.83 -3.48 -3.65
CA SER A 88 19.33 -3.26 -5.01
C SER A 88 18.23 -2.82 -5.97
N VAL A 89 17.06 -3.49 -5.97
CA VAL A 89 15.92 -3.11 -6.81
C VAL A 89 15.44 -1.70 -6.46
N ARG A 90 15.35 -1.37 -5.17
CA ARG A 90 14.97 -0.03 -4.71
C ARG A 90 15.96 1.04 -5.18
N SER A 91 17.26 0.77 -5.05
CA SER A 91 18.31 1.70 -5.47
C SER A 91 18.35 1.91 -6.97
N ILE A 92 18.10 0.86 -7.78
CA ILE A 92 18.03 0.98 -9.25
C ILE A 92 16.89 1.93 -9.66
N SER A 93 15.73 1.83 -9.00
CA SER A 93 14.56 2.68 -9.32
C SER A 93 14.78 4.17 -9.02
N GLN A 94 15.75 4.56 -8.18
CA GLN A 94 16.01 5.95 -7.81
C GLN A 94 17.09 6.62 -8.66
N ILE A 95 17.71 5.90 -9.60
CA ILE A 95 18.78 6.41 -10.47
C ILE A 95 18.22 7.00 -11.79
N LEU A 96 16.92 6.86 -12.03
CA LEU A 96 16.18 7.54 -13.10
C LEU A 96 15.42 8.75 -12.55
#